data_AF-A0A837ZYE6-F1
#
_entry.id   AF-A0A837ZYE6-F1
#
_cell.length_a   1.000
_cell.length_b   1.000
_cell.length_c   1.000
_cell.angle_alpha   90.00
_cell.angle_beta   90.00
_cell.angle_gamma   90.00
#
_symmetry.space_group_name_H-M   'P 1'
#
loop_
_entity.id
_entity.type
_entity.pdbx_description
1 polymer ?
#
loop_
_entity_poly.entity_id
_entity_poly.type
_entity_poly.pdbx_seq_one_letter_code
_entity_poly.pdbx_strand_id
1 'polypeptide(L)'
;MTVRVGETLSGRYRLQRLIATGGMGQVWEGVDSRLGRKVAVKVLKAEFSSDPEFIERFRAEARTVAMLNHPGIASVYDYGETDIDSEGRTAYLVMELVHGEPLNSVLKRTGRLSLRHSLDMLEQTGRALQVAHAAGLVHRDVKPGNILITPTGQVKLTDFGIAKAVDAAPVTQTGMVMGTAQYIAPEQALGHDATPASDVYALGVVGYEAVSGKRPFSGDGALTVAMKHIKETPSPLPADLPPNVRELIEITLVKNPQNRYTTGGLFADAVAAVRAGRRPPRPNQAPTISRATPAAIPPATAVRPAVGAPSRVAPPTSRTRQPTGSHRPPPPRRGTFSPGQKALMWAAAVLGIFAIIIAALILLRASEQKNDSPTTPATVPSSEAPSSPASASPGALAPANIVALLPVAEPDPSPGMKSP
;
A
#
# COMPACT_ATOMS: atom_id res chain seq x y z
N MET A 1 16.92 -10.44 14.99
CA MET A 1 15.88 -9.74 15.73
C MET A 1 15.52 -10.59 16.94
N THR A 2 15.77 -10.08 18.14
CA THR A 2 15.79 -10.77 19.43
C THR A 2 14.83 -10.20 20.45
N VAL A 3 13.94 -9.27 20.06
CA VAL A 3 12.81 -8.82 20.89
C VAL A 3 12.05 -10.02 21.45
N ARG A 4 11.86 -10.08 22.77
CA ARG A 4 11.33 -11.28 23.45
C ARG A 4 9.96 -11.04 24.07
N VAL A 5 9.23 -12.14 24.26
CA VAL A 5 8.04 -12.16 25.13
C VAL A 5 8.43 -11.70 26.54
N GLY A 6 7.61 -10.84 27.14
CA GLY A 6 7.82 -10.30 28.49
C GLY A 6 8.61 -8.99 28.54
N GLU A 7 9.26 -8.62 27.44
CA GLU A 7 9.99 -7.37 27.33
C GLU A 7 9.03 -6.17 27.43
N THR A 8 9.46 -5.11 28.14
CA THR A 8 8.60 -3.95 28.43
C THR A 8 9.22 -2.68 27.86
N LEU A 9 8.67 -2.20 26.75
CA LEU A 9 9.16 -1.01 26.06
C LEU A 9 8.84 0.25 26.86
N SER A 10 9.86 1.07 27.11
CA SER A 10 9.79 2.31 27.90
C SER A 10 9.09 2.15 29.25
N GLY A 11 9.20 0.97 29.88
CA GLY A 11 8.55 0.66 31.16
C GLY A 11 7.02 0.67 31.12
N ARG A 12 6.39 0.64 29.93
CA ARG A 12 4.93 0.75 29.77
C ARG A 12 4.32 -0.37 28.95
N TYR A 13 4.87 -0.65 27.78
CA TYR A 13 4.26 -1.56 26.80
C TYR A 13 4.91 -2.93 26.90
N ARG A 14 4.26 -3.86 27.59
CA ARG A 14 4.78 -5.22 27.77
C ARG A 14 4.36 -6.12 26.61
N LEU A 15 5.33 -6.68 25.90
CA LEU A 15 5.12 -7.57 24.76
C LEU A 15 4.70 -8.97 25.24
N GLN A 16 3.70 -9.55 24.61
CA GLN A 16 3.13 -10.85 25.01
C GLN A 16 3.25 -11.91 23.92
N ARG A 17 2.85 -11.60 22.70
CA ARG A 17 2.76 -12.59 21.61
C ARG A 17 3.11 -11.95 20.28
N LEU A 18 3.97 -12.58 19.51
CA LEU A 18 4.26 -12.14 18.15
C LEU A 18 3.01 -12.38 17.27
N ILE A 19 2.54 -11.34 16.58
CA ILE A 19 1.40 -11.39 15.65
C ILE A 19 1.91 -11.62 14.23
N ALA A 20 2.89 -10.82 13.80
CA ALA A 20 3.40 -10.86 12.44
C ALA A 20 4.85 -10.38 12.37
N THR A 21 5.57 -10.85 11.35
CA THR A 21 6.90 -10.38 10.99
C THR A 21 6.84 -9.78 9.59
N GLY A 22 7.31 -8.55 9.43
CA GLY A 22 7.38 -7.84 8.15
C GLY A 22 8.81 -7.45 7.78
N GLY A 23 8.95 -6.80 6.62
CA GLY A 23 10.25 -6.33 6.14
C GLY A 23 10.93 -5.36 7.11
N MET A 24 10.17 -4.44 7.68
CA MET A 24 10.68 -3.33 8.50
C MET A 24 10.68 -3.60 10.01
N GLY A 25 10.11 -4.73 10.46
CA GLY A 25 9.92 -4.96 11.88
C GLY A 25 8.97 -6.11 12.19
N GLN A 26 8.60 -6.19 13.46
CA GLN A 26 7.68 -7.18 14.00
C GLN A 26 6.46 -6.48 14.63
N VAL A 27 5.29 -7.10 14.52
CA VAL A 27 4.07 -6.65 15.19
C VAL A 27 3.76 -7.62 16.31
N TRP A 28 3.63 -7.09 17.53
CA TRP A 28 3.39 -7.82 18.75
C TRP A 28 2.04 -7.45 19.37
N GLU A 29 1.35 -8.43 19.93
CA GLU A 29 0.33 -8.19 20.95
C GLU A 29 1.05 -7.78 22.23
N GLY A 30 0.61 -6.69 22.84
CA GLY A 30 1.15 -6.21 24.11
C GLY A 30 0.06 -5.64 25.01
N VAL A 31 0.46 -5.26 26.22
CA VAL A 31 -0.41 -4.61 27.21
C VAL A 31 0.15 -3.24 27.53
N ASP A 32 -0.69 -2.21 27.42
CA ASP A 32 -0.41 -0.89 27.99
C ASP A 32 -0.63 -0.95 29.50
N SER A 33 0.46 -1.02 30.26
CA SER A 33 0.40 -1.22 31.71
C SER A 33 -0.21 -0.03 32.47
N ARG A 34 -0.30 1.15 31.85
CA ARG A 34 -0.93 2.32 32.47
C ARG A 34 -2.44 2.31 32.35
N LEU A 35 -2.96 1.85 31.21
CA LEU A 35 -4.40 1.85 30.92
C LEU A 35 -5.05 0.47 31.06
N GLY A 36 -4.26 -0.59 31.25
CA GLY A 36 -4.75 -1.96 31.39
C GLY A 36 -5.37 -2.54 30.11
N ARG A 37 -5.10 -1.95 28.93
CA ARG A 37 -5.67 -2.39 27.65
C ARG A 37 -4.66 -3.15 26.80
N LYS A 38 -5.16 -4.09 25.99
CA LYS A 38 -4.38 -4.74 24.95
C LYS A 38 -4.14 -3.80 23.77
N VAL A 39 -2.94 -3.87 23.19
CA VAL A 39 -2.49 -3.05 22.07
C VAL A 39 -1.69 -3.89 21.08
N ALA A 40 -1.62 -3.44 19.84
CA ALA A 40 -0.62 -3.93 18.89
C ALA A 40 0.60 -2.99 18.95
N VAL A 41 1.80 -3.55 18.95
CA VAL A 41 3.06 -2.81 19.02
C VAL A 41 3.94 -3.23 17.85
N LYS A 42 4.16 -2.32 16.91
CA LYS A 42 5.10 -2.53 15.80
C LYS A 42 6.48 -2.06 16.22
N VAL A 43 7.39 -3.00 16.36
CA VAL A 43 8.80 -2.76 16.73
C VAL A 43 9.64 -2.81 15.46
N LEU A 44 10.39 -1.74 15.19
CA LEU A 44 11.25 -1.66 14.01
C LEU A 44 12.55 -2.44 14.20
N LYS A 45 13.13 -2.94 13.10
CA LYS A 45 14.47 -3.56 13.15
C LYS A 45 15.54 -2.49 13.44
N ALA A 46 16.66 -2.92 14.03
CA ALA A 46 17.81 -2.06 14.32
C ALA A 46 18.34 -1.27 13.10
N GLU A 47 18.32 -1.87 11.90
CA GLU A 47 18.75 -1.23 10.65
C GLU A 47 17.96 0.05 10.31
N PHE A 48 16.66 0.11 10.63
CA PHE A 48 15.83 1.30 10.48
C PHE A 48 15.87 2.22 11.69
N SER A 49 16.12 1.66 12.88
CA SER A 49 16.20 2.43 14.12
C SER A 49 17.53 3.18 14.27
N SER A 50 18.53 2.87 13.44
CA SER A 50 19.84 3.53 13.44
C SER A 50 19.93 4.69 12.45
N ASP A 51 18.96 4.84 11.53
CA ASP A 51 18.90 5.91 10.55
C ASP A 51 18.06 7.10 11.09
N PRO A 52 18.68 8.25 11.42
CA PRO A 52 17.96 9.40 11.96
C PRO A 52 16.96 9.99 10.98
N GLU A 53 17.23 9.94 9.67
CA GLU A 53 16.35 10.49 8.65
C GLU A 53 15.09 9.62 8.49
N PHE A 54 15.26 8.30 8.60
CA PHE A 54 14.16 7.35 8.67
C PHE A 54 13.31 7.59 9.92
N ILE A 55 13.93 7.71 11.10
CA ILE A 55 13.21 7.90 12.37
C ILE A 55 12.36 9.18 12.35
N GLU A 56 12.93 10.31 11.90
CA GLU A 56 12.18 11.57 11.87
C GLU A 56 10.98 11.50 10.92
N ARG A 57 11.13 10.84 9.76
CA ARG A 57 10.02 10.60 8.83
C ARG A 57 8.99 9.64 9.40
N PHE A 58 9.43 8.55 10.02
CA PHE A 58 8.56 7.58 10.68
C PHE A 58 7.73 8.26 11.78
N ARG A 59 8.36 9.12 12.57
CA ARG A 59 7.71 9.94 13.61
C ARG A 59 6.72 10.95 13.03
N ALA A 60 7.09 11.63 11.94
CA ALA A 60 6.22 12.60 11.28
C ALA A 60 4.96 11.91 10.71
N GLU A 61 5.10 10.78 10.04
CA GLU A 61 3.96 10.06 9.45
C GLU A 61 3.11 9.38 10.53
N ALA A 62 3.71 8.82 11.59
CA ALA A 62 2.99 8.29 12.74
C ALA A 62 2.09 9.35 13.41
N ARG A 63 2.57 10.60 13.54
CA ARG A 63 1.77 11.72 14.05
C ARG A 63 0.58 12.04 13.15
N THR A 64 0.80 12.08 11.84
CA THR A 64 -0.28 12.33 10.87
C THR A 64 -1.34 11.23 10.92
N VAL A 65 -0.93 9.96 11.00
CA VAL A 65 -1.86 8.83 11.13
C VAL A 65 -2.63 8.88 12.46
N ALA A 66 -1.96 9.26 13.56
CA ALA A 66 -2.60 9.40 14.87
C ALA A 66 -3.70 10.48 14.91
N MET A 67 -3.68 11.44 13.98
CA MET A 67 -4.74 12.45 13.84
C MET A 67 -5.95 11.95 13.06
N LEU A 68 -5.86 10.80 12.38
CA LEU A 68 -6.97 10.23 11.62
C LEU A 68 -7.92 9.50 12.57
N ASN A 69 -9.16 9.98 12.65
CA ASN A 69 -10.22 9.31 13.39
C ASN A 69 -11.27 8.76 12.41
N HIS A 70 -11.25 7.45 12.19
CA HIS A 70 -12.23 6.78 11.35
C HIS A 70 -12.36 5.31 11.77
N PRO A 71 -13.58 4.75 11.86
CA PRO A 71 -13.77 3.35 12.27
C PRO A 71 -13.07 2.34 11.36
N GLY A 72 -12.87 2.68 10.08
CA GLY A 72 -12.17 1.83 9.11
C GLY A 72 -10.64 1.96 9.10
N ILE A 73 -10.05 2.77 9.99
CA ILE A 73 -8.59 2.91 10.15
C ILE A 73 -8.22 2.39 11.55
N ALA A 74 -7.21 1.53 11.64
CA ALA A 74 -6.65 1.12 12.92
C ALA A 74 -5.99 2.33 13.60
N SER A 75 -6.45 2.66 14.80
CA SER A 75 -5.98 3.87 15.49
C SER A 75 -4.52 3.75 15.92
N VAL A 76 -3.74 4.83 15.78
CA VAL A 76 -2.39 4.93 16.37
C VAL A 76 -2.51 5.63 17.71
N TYR A 77 -1.95 5.03 18.76
CA TYR A 77 -2.06 5.52 20.13
C TYR A 77 -0.81 6.22 20.63
N ASP A 78 0.37 5.72 20.26
CA ASP A 78 1.62 6.25 20.79
C ASP A 78 2.79 5.90 19.87
N TYR A 79 3.87 6.66 20.02
CA TYR A 79 5.16 6.40 19.39
C TYR A 79 6.25 6.55 20.45
N GLY A 80 7.22 5.66 20.44
CA GLY A 80 8.35 5.76 21.34
C GLY A 80 9.62 5.15 20.79
N GLU A 81 10.69 5.42 21.50
CA GLU A 81 12.01 4.89 21.26
C GLU A 81 12.55 4.42 22.61
N THR A 82 13.20 3.26 22.63
CA THR A 82 13.79 2.71 23.85
C THR A 82 15.03 1.93 23.49
N ASP A 83 16.02 1.95 24.37
CA ASP A 83 17.12 1.02 24.28
C ASP A 83 16.65 -0.36 24.74
N ILE A 84 16.96 -1.36 23.92
CA ILE A 84 16.74 -2.77 24.20
C ILE A 84 18.13 -3.41 24.30
N ASP A 85 18.43 -4.10 25.39
CA ASP A 85 19.75 -4.70 25.64
C ASP A 85 20.24 -5.58 24.48
N SER A 86 19.32 -6.19 23.73
CA SER A 86 19.63 -7.08 22.62
C SER A 86 19.75 -6.41 21.24
N GLU A 87 19.28 -5.17 21.06
CA GLU A 87 19.22 -4.50 19.74
C GLU A 87 19.64 -3.02 19.74
N GLY A 88 19.94 -2.44 20.91
CA GLY A 88 20.20 -1.01 21.06
C GLY A 88 18.93 -0.18 20.90
N ARG A 89 19.09 1.07 20.43
CA ARG A 89 17.98 2.00 20.26
C ARG A 89 16.98 1.46 19.25
N THR A 90 15.76 1.25 19.72
CA THR A 90 14.69 0.63 18.96
C THR A 90 13.46 1.52 18.97
N ALA A 91 12.97 1.87 17.78
CA ALA A 91 11.73 2.63 17.61
C ALA A 91 10.52 1.70 17.55
N TYR A 92 9.41 2.12 18.16
CA TYR A 92 8.16 1.37 18.18
C TYR A 92 6.93 2.27 18.00
N LEU A 93 5.87 1.67 17.43
CA LEU A 93 4.57 2.31 17.21
C LEU A 93 3.48 1.49 17.87
N VAL A 94 2.69 2.14 18.73
CA VAL A 94 1.58 1.52 19.47
C VAL A 94 0.28 1.84 18.76
N MET A 95 -0.51 0.82 18.46
CA MET A 95 -1.73 0.92 17.67
C MET A 95 -2.86 0.04 18.22
N GLU A 96 -4.05 0.24 17.68
CA GLU A 96 -5.23 -0.58 17.93
C GLU A 96 -4.92 -2.05 17.67
N LEU A 97 -5.17 -2.90 18.68
CA LEU A 97 -5.18 -4.34 18.47
C LEU A 97 -6.52 -4.72 17.82
N VAL A 98 -6.52 -4.80 16.49
CA VAL A 98 -7.72 -5.17 15.74
C VAL A 98 -8.00 -6.66 15.89
N HIS A 99 -9.19 -7.01 16.39
CA HIS A 99 -9.70 -8.37 16.39
C HIS A 99 -10.29 -8.69 15.00
N GLY A 100 -9.44 -9.08 14.06
CA GLY A 100 -9.83 -9.42 12.69
C GLY A 100 -8.83 -10.34 12.00
N GLU A 101 -9.25 -10.90 10.86
CA GLU A 101 -8.42 -11.72 9.99
C GLU A 101 -7.94 -10.87 8.80
N PRO A 102 -6.64 -10.89 8.43
CA PRO A 102 -6.18 -10.16 7.25
C PRO A 102 -6.73 -10.80 5.97
N LEU A 103 -7.08 -9.96 4.99
CA LEU A 103 -7.76 -10.38 3.77
C LEU A 103 -6.94 -11.40 2.96
N ASN A 104 -5.62 -11.39 3.03
CA ASN A 104 -4.78 -12.43 2.40
C ASN A 104 -5.06 -13.83 2.97
N SER A 105 -5.26 -13.96 4.29
CA SER A 105 -5.63 -15.23 4.94
C SER A 105 -7.04 -15.65 4.57
N VAL A 106 -7.98 -14.69 4.52
CA VAL A 106 -9.35 -14.94 4.05
C VAL A 106 -9.35 -15.46 2.61
N LEU A 107 -8.65 -14.78 1.70
CA LEU A 107 -8.55 -15.18 0.28
C LEU A 107 -7.83 -16.51 0.11
N LYS A 108 -6.80 -16.81 0.91
CA LYS A 108 -6.12 -18.12 0.89
C LYS A 108 -7.09 -19.27 1.23
N ARG A 109 -8.05 -19.02 2.13
CA ARG A 109 -9.05 -20.01 2.56
C ARG A 109 -10.22 -20.12 1.60
N THR A 110 -10.71 -19.00 1.05
CA THR A 110 -11.92 -18.99 0.21
C THR A 110 -11.63 -19.03 -1.29
N GLY A 111 -10.39 -18.77 -1.71
CA GLY A 111 -9.98 -18.57 -3.10
C GLY A 111 -10.45 -17.21 -3.65
N ARG A 112 -11.76 -17.00 -3.72
CA ARG A 112 -12.41 -15.73 -4.07
C ARG A 112 -13.48 -15.37 -3.05
N LEU A 113 -13.84 -14.10 -2.97
CA LEU A 113 -14.98 -13.62 -2.18
C LEU A 113 -16.26 -13.60 -3.04
N SER A 114 -17.42 -13.63 -2.38
CA SER A 114 -18.69 -13.37 -3.06
C SER A 114 -18.72 -11.92 -3.54
N LEU A 115 -19.42 -11.65 -4.65
CA LEU A 115 -19.49 -10.29 -5.21
C LEU A 115 -19.98 -9.26 -4.18
N ARG A 116 -20.96 -9.65 -3.35
CA ARG A 116 -21.48 -8.82 -2.26
C ARG A 116 -20.37 -8.44 -1.27
N HIS A 117 -19.59 -9.40 -0.80
CA HIS A 117 -18.52 -9.13 0.17
C HIS A 117 -17.34 -8.37 -0.46
N SER A 118 -16.99 -8.66 -1.72
CA SER A 118 -15.95 -7.93 -2.44
C SER A 118 -16.29 -6.45 -2.58
N LEU A 119 -17.49 -6.12 -3.08
CA LEU A 119 -17.91 -4.73 -3.25
C LEU A 119 -18.07 -4.01 -1.91
N ASP A 120 -18.58 -4.69 -0.88
CA ASP A 120 -18.70 -4.09 0.45
C ASP A 120 -17.34 -3.73 1.04
N MET A 121 -16.36 -4.63 0.98
CA MET A 121 -14.99 -4.38 1.44
C MET A 121 -14.31 -3.27 0.62
N LEU A 122 -14.47 -3.25 -0.70
CA LEU A 122 -13.89 -2.21 -1.57
C LEU A 122 -14.45 -0.82 -1.23
N GLU A 123 -15.75 -0.72 -0.98
CA GLU A 123 -16.37 0.55 -0.57
C GLU A 123 -15.84 0.99 0.79
N GLN A 124 -15.88 0.11 1.81
CA GLN A 124 -15.39 0.42 3.16
C GLN A 124 -13.92 0.87 3.14
N THR A 125 -13.08 0.16 2.37
CA THR A 125 -11.66 0.49 2.21
C THR A 125 -11.46 1.84 1.52
N GLY A 126 -12.21 2.11 0.45
CA GLY A 126 -12.17 3.39 -0.26
C GLY A 126 -12.57 4.57 0.63
N ARG A 127 -13.62 4.40 1.46
CA ARG A 127 -14.04 5.39 2.46
C ARG A 127 -12.94 5.64 3.52
N ALA A 128 -12.31 4.57 4.02
CA ALA A 128 -11.21 4.70 4.97
C ALA A 128 -10.00 5.42 4.34
N LEU A 129 -9.58 5.04 3.14
CA LEU A 129 -8.52 5.73 2.40
C LEU A 129 -8.84 7.20 2.15
N GLN A 130 -10.10 7.56 1.89
CA GLN A 130 -10.50 8.95 1.69
C GLN A 130 -10.17 9.83 2.89
N VAL A 131 -10.28 9.32 4.11
CA VAL A 131 -9.94 10.08 5.33
C VAL A 131 -8.47 10.44 5.33
N ALA A 132 -7.60 9.48 4.98
CA ALA A 132 -6.17 9.73 4.83
C ALA A 132 -5.86 10.71 3.69
N HIS A 133 -6.48 10.50 2.51
CA HIS A 133 -6.27 11.37 1.34
C HIS A 133 -6.68 12.82 1.60
N ALA A 134 -7.78 13.03 2.33
CA ALA A 134 -8.24 14.37 2.72
C ALA A 134 -7.28 15.07 3.68
N ALA A 135 -6.52 14.30 4.46
CA ALA A 135 -5.46 14.79 5.33
C ALA A 135 -4.09 14.92 4.62
N GLY A 136 -4.04 14.72 3.29
CA GLY A 136 -2.81 14.78 2.50
C GLY A 136 -1.89 13.56 2.66
N LEU A 137 -2.40 12.46 3.22
CA LEU A 137 -1.66 11.21 3.40
C LEU A 137 -2.01 10.21 2.30
N VAL A 138 -0.99 9.48 1.83
CA VAL A 138 -1.12 8.34 0.90
C VAL A 138 -0.65 7.09 1.63
N HIS A 139 -1.39 5.99 1.55
CA HIS A 139 -1.08 4.75 2.25
C HIS A 139 0.16 4.05 1.67
N ARG A 140 0.38 4.05 0.36
CA ARG A 140 1.57 3.52 -0.35
C ARG A 140 1.79 2.00 -0.29
N ASP A 141 0.97 1.28 0.46
CA ASP A 141 1.09 -0.17 0.68
C ASP A 141 -0.28 -0.84 0.84
N VAL A 142 -1.26 -0.40 0.05
CA VAL A 142 -2.57 -1.07 0.03
C VAL A 142 -2.40 -2.48 -0.55
N LYS A 143 -2.70 -3.48 0.27
CA LYS A 143 -2.63 -4.91 -0.09
C LYS A 143 -3.50 -5.73 0.87
N PRO A 144 -3.86 -6.98 0.54
CA PRO A 144 -4.75 -7.77 1.39
C PRO A 144 -4.20 -8.03 2.81
N GLY A 145 -2.89 -8.05 3.00
CA GLY A 145 -2.27 -8.17 4.33
C GLY A 145 -2.50 -6.97 5.26
N ASN A 146 -2.82 -5.80 4.70
CA ASN A 146 -3.05 -4.54 5.44
C ASN A 146 -4.55 -4.18 5.53
N ILE A 147 -5.43 -5.07 5.06
CA ILE A 147 -6.89 -4.94 5.11
C ILE A 147 -7.38 -6.04 6.04
N LEU A 148 -7.68 -5.69 7.30
CA LEU A 148 -8.24 -6.61 8.28
C LEU A 148 -9.76 -6.63 8.18
N ILE A 149 -10.35 -7.82 8.26
CA ILE A 149 -11.80 -8.02 8.31
C ILE A 149 -12.17 -8.52 9.70
N THR A 150 -13.00 -7.77 10.41
CA THR A 150 -13.49 -8.17 11.74
C THR A 150 -14.58 -9.25 11.61
N PRO A 151 -14.90 -10.00 12.68
CA PRO A 151 -16.02 -10.94 12.68
C PRO A 151 -17.38 -10.30 12.34
N THR A 152 -17.54 -8.99 12.54
CA THR A 152 -18.74 -8.23 12.18
C THR A 152 -18.76 -7.78 10.72
N GLY A 153 -17.71 -8.07 9.95
CA GLY A 153 -17.57 -7.66 8.54
C GLY A 153 -17.05 -6.24 8.35
N GLN A 154 -16.56 -5.59 9.41
CA GLN A 154 -15.96 -4.27 9.30
C GLN A 154 -14.53 -4.38 8.76
N VAL A 155 -14.18 -3.49 7.83
CA VAL A 155 -12.81 -3.33 7.35
C VAL A 155 -12.02 -2.43 8.29
N LYS A 156 -10.78 -2.81 8.58
CA LYS A 156 -9.78 -2.00 9.29
C LYS A 156 -8.49 -1.95 8.47
N LEU A 157 -8.09 -0.75 8.06
CA LEU A 157 -6.79 -0.52 7.43
C LEU A 157 -5.69 -0.42 8.47
N THR A 158 -4.60 -1.14 8.26
CA THR A 158 -3.40 -1.13 9.10
C THR A 158 -2.17 -0.74 8.28
N ASP A 159 -1.05 -0.44 8.94
CA ASP A 159 0.24 -0.27 8.28
C ASP A 159 0.22 0.73 7.13
N PHE A 160 -0.28 1.95 7.38
CA PHE A 160 0.07 3.11 6.55
C PHE A 160 1.58 3.07 6.34
N GLY A 161 2.03 3.28 5.10
CA GLY A 161 3.40 3.06 4.65
C GLY A 161 4.43 4.02 5.23
N ILE A 162 4.39 4.25 6.56
CA ILE A 162 5.17 5.11 7.45
C ILE A 162 6.67 5.02 7.19
N ALA A 163 7.12 3.92 6.60
CA ALA A 163 8.51 3.59 6.34
C ALA A 163 8.89 3.51 4.85
N LYS A 164 7.93 3.53 3.91
CA LYS A 164 8.20 3.37 2.47
C LYS A 164 8.71 4.63 1.78
N ALA A 165 8.80 5.76 2.48
CA ALA A 165 9.33 7.01 1.94
C ALA A 165 10.85 6.97 1.66
N VAL A 166 11.55 5.92 2.12
CA VAL A 166 13.02 5.86 2.12
C VAL A 166 13.58 5.01 0.97
N ASP A 167 12.85 3.98 0.53
CA ASP A 167 13.37 2.97 -0.40
C ASP A 167 12.84 3.10 -1.83
N ALA A 168 12.36 4.28 -2.26
CA ALA A 168 11.85 4.48 -3.61
C ALA A 168 12.97 4.64 -4.66
N ALA A 169 14.07 3.90 -4.53
CA ALA A 169 14.92 3.68 -5.68
C ALA A 169 14.08 2.91 -6.72
N PRO A 170 14.00 3.38 -7.98
CA PRO A 170 13.14 2.75 -8.99
C PRO A 170 13.42 1.26 -9.06
N VAL A 171 12.38 0.43 -9.05
CA VAL A 171 12.50 -1.04 -9.17
C VAL A 171 13.30 -1.41 -10.43
N THR A 172 13.19 -0.57 -11.46
CA THR A 172 13.92 -0.68 -12.73
C THR A 172 15.42 -0.38 -12.64
N GLN A 173 15.88 0.34 -11.62
CA GLN A 173 17.28 0.73 -11.45
C GLN A 173 18.03 -0.17 -10.46
N THR A 174 17.39 -0.62 -9.38
CA THR A 174 18.06 -1.42 -8.34
C THR A 174 17.97 -2.91 -8.56
N GLY A 175 17.06 -3.38 -9.41
CA GLY A 175 16.77 -4.81 -9.62
C GLY A 175 16.20 -5.52 -8.38
N MET A 176 16.09 -4.83 -7.24
CA MET A 176 15.60 -5.35 -5.97
C MET A 176 14.30 -4.64 -5.62
N VAL A 177 13.23 -5.42 -5.43
CA VAL A 177 11.98 -4.90 -4.85
C VAL A 177 12.02 -5.17 -3.35
N MET A 178 12.03 -4.10 -2.56
CA MET A 178 11.82 -4.22 -1.12
C MET A 178 10.31 -4.41 -0.85
N GLY A 179 9.85 -5.67 -0.91
CA GLY A 179 8.48 -6.07 -0.59
C GLY A 179 7.70 -6.76 -1.72
N THR A 180 6.38 -6.86 -1.53
CA THR A 180 5.48 -7.59 -2.43
C THR A 180 5.07 -6.71 -3.62
N ALA A 181 5.76 -6.84 -4.76
CA ALA A 181 5.43 -6.13 -6.02
C ALA A 181 4.02 -6.41 -6.59
N GLN A 182 3.27 -7.33 -5.98
CA GLN A 182 2.01 -7.85 -6.51
C GLN A 182 0.86 -6.84 -6.54
N TYR A 183 0.98 -5.72 -5.84
CA TYR A 183 -0.05 -4.67 -5.74
C TYR A 183 0.50 -3.27 -6.03
N ILE A 184 1.74 -3.17 -6.52
CA ILE A 184 2.41 -1.88 -6.73
C ILE A 184 1.74 -1.10 -7.86
N ALA A 185 1.54 0.21 -7.67
CA ALA A 185 1.06 1.06 -8.74
C ALA A 185 2.15 1.26 -9.82
N PRO A 186 1.80 1.43 -11.11
CA PRO A 186 2.77 1.56 -12.19
C PRO A 186 3.76 2.72 -11.97
N GLU A 187 3.27 3.87 -11.52
CA GLU A 187 4.05 5.06 -11.22
C GLU A 187 5.02 4.83 -10.05
N GLN A 188 4.62 4.07 -9.02
CA GLN A 188 5.50 3.71 -7.91
C GLN A 188 6.61 2.76 -8.35
N ALA A 189 6.30 1.80 -9.24
CA ALA A 189 7.31 0.90 -9.81
C ALA A 189 8.35 1.65 -10.68
N LEU A 190 7.94 2.76 -11.29
CA LEU A 190 8.82 3.69 -12.04
C LEU A 190 9.61 4.64 -11.13
N GLY A 191 9.37 4.62 -9.81
CA GLY A 191 10.01 5.51 -8.84
C GLY A 191 9.41 6.91 -8.77
N HIS A 192 8.22 7.14 -9.33
CA HIS A 192 7.48 8.38 -9.09
C HIS A 192 6.82 8.34 -7.71
N ASP A 193 6.58 9.53 -7.15
CA ASP A 193 5.88 9.67 -5.89
C ASP A 193 4.47 9.07 -5.97
N ALA A 194 4.12 8.30 -4.94
CA ALA A 194 2.78 7.77 -4.78
C ALA A 194 1.77 8.91 -4.56
N THR A 195 0.61 8.77 -5.17
CA THR A 195 -0.53 9.70 -5.02
C THR A 195 -1.75 8.93 -4.49
N PRO A 196 -2.84 9.60 -4.06
CA PRO A 196 -4.09 8.91 -3.74
C PRO A 196 -4.60 7.98 -4.84
N ALA A 197 -4.34 8.30 -6.12
CA ALA A 197 -4.68 7.44 -7.24
C ALA A 197 -3.85 6.13 -7.27
N SER A 198 -2.64 6.14 -6.69
CA SER A 198 -1.80 4.94 -6.52
C SER A 198 -2.45 3.95 -5.57
N ASP A 199 -3.01 4.42 -4.44
CA ASP A 199 -3.76 3.58 -3.51
C ASP A 199 -5.04 3.02 -4.15
N VAL A 200 -5.73 3.82 -4.98
CA VAL A 200 -6.90 3.36 -5.76
C VAL A 200 -6.53 2.24 -6.73
N TYR A 201 -5.38 2.34 -7.41
CA TYR A 201 -4.90 1.27 -8.29
C TYR A 201 -4.62 -0.01 -7.50
N ALA A 202 -3.89 0.11 -6.39
CA ALA A 202 -3.56 -1.03 -5.54
C ALA A 202 -4.83 -1.69 -4.98
N LEU A 203 -5.83 -0.90 -4.57
CA LEU A 203 -7.15 -1.39 -4.17
C LEU A 203 -7.92 -2.05 -5.33
N GLY A 204 -7.74 -1.55 -6.56
CA GLY A 204 -8.23 -2.19 -7.78
C GLY A 204 -7.63 -3.58 -8.01
N VAL A 205 -6.33 -3.74 -7.73
CA VAL A 205 -5.65 -5.05 -7.79
C VAL A 205 -6.21 -6.01 -6.73
N VAL A 206 -6.43 -5.51 -5.51
CA VAL A 206 -7.11 -6.27 -4.44
C VAL A 206 -8.52 -6.67 -4.88
N GLY A 207 -9.27 -5.74 -5.50
CA GLY A 207 -10.61 -6.01 -6.03
C GLY A 207 -10.60 -7.09 -7.11
N TYR A 208 -9.65 -7.02 -8.04
CA TYR A 208 -9.45 -8.04 -9.09
C TYR A 208 -9.25 -9.43 -8.47
N GLU A 209 -8.33 -9.55 -7.51
CA GLU A 209 -8.06 -10.82 -6.83
C GLU A 209 -9.29 -11.31 -6.04
N ALA A 210 -9.96 -10.41 -5.32
CA ALA A 210 -11.13 -10.77 -4.52
C ALA A 210 -12.29 -11.33 -5.36
N VAL A 211 -12.54 -10.79 -6.55
CA VAL A 211 -13.66 -11.27 -7.40
C VAL A 211 -13.29 -12.44 -8.30
N SER A 212 -12.05 -12.52 -8.78
CA SER A 212 -11.61 -13.56 -9.72
C SER A 212 -10.91 -14.74 -9.06
N GLY A 213 -10.42 -14.56 -7.83
CA GLY A 213 -9.61 -15.53 -7.08
C GLY A 213 -8.15 -15.61 -7.51
N LYS A 214 -7.68 -14.73 -8.41
CA LYS A 214 -6.30 -14.68 -8.87
C LYS A 214 -5.86 -13.24 -9.03
N ARG A 215 -4.59 -12.94 -8.79
CA ARG A 215 -4.01 -11.62 -9.08
C ARG A 215 -3.95 -11.36 -10.59
N PRO A 216 -4.02 -10.09 -11.03
CA PRO A 216 -3.95 -9.75 -12.46
C PRO A 216 -2.59 -10.04 -13.07
N PHE A 217 -1.52 -10.00 -12.26
CA PHE A 217 -0.16 -10.27 -12.68
C PHE A 217 0.54 -11.22 -11.70
N SER A 218 1.30 -12.17 -12.25
CA SER A 218 2.14 -13.12 -11.53
C SER A 218 3.45 -13.33 -12.30
N GLY A 219 4.48 -13.80 -11.60
CA GLY A 219 5.80 -14.09 -12.16
C GLY A 219 6.78 -14.53 -11.07
N ASP A 220 7.88 -15.13 -11.49
CA ASP A 220 8.86 -15.79 -10.60
C ASP A 220 9.70 -14.82 -9.76
N GLY A 221 9.58 -13.51 -10.02
CA GLY A 221 10.30 -12.47 -9.29
C GLY A 221 9.50 -11.19 -9.15
N ALA A 222 9.81 -10.42 -8.10
CA ALA A 222 9.14 -9.16 -7.82
C ALA A 222 9.36 -8.12 -8.93
N LEU A 223 10.57 -8.06 -9.51
CA LEU A 223 10.87 -7.22 -10.67
C LEU A 223 9.98 -7.57 -11.87
N THR A 224 9.82 -8.86 -12.17
CA THR A 224 8.95 -9.34 -13.26
C THR A 224 7.53 -8.84 -13.06
N VAL A 225 6.96 -9.01 -11.87
CA VAL A 225 5.59 -8.57 -11.57
C VAL A 225 5.46 -7.04 -11.65
N ALA A 226 6.44 -6.28 -11.14
CA ALA A 226 6.44 -4.82 -11.25
C ALA A 226 6.45 -4.35 -12.72
N MET A 227 7.26 -5.00 -13.58
CA MET A 227 7.27 -4.70 -15.01
C MET A 227 5.93 -4.99 -15.70
N LYS A 228 5.21 -6.03 -15.28
CA LYS A 228 3.85 -6.29 -15.76
C LYS A 228 2.87 -5.19 -15.35
N HIS A 229 2.98 -4.70 -14.11
CA HIS A 229 2.19 -3.54 -13.68
C HIS A 229 2.47 -2.30 -14.56
N ILE A 230 3.72 -2.09 -15.01
CA ILE A 230 4.08 -0.97 -15.89
C ILE A 230 3.54 -1.18 -17.32
N LYS A 231 3.75 -2.36 -17.91
CA LYS A 231 3.62 -2.58 -19.36
C LYS A 231 2.39 -3.36 -19.79
N GLU A 232 1.99 -4.40 -19.06
CA GLU A 232 0.98 -5.36 -19.50
C GLU A 232 -0.43 -4.92 -19.12
N THR A 233 -1.41 -5.16 -19.99
CA THR A 233 -2.82 -5.04 -19.62
C THR A 233 -3.24 -6.24 -18.77
N PRO A 234 -4.03 -6.06 -17.70
CA PRO A 234 -4.58 -7.18 -16.93
C PRO A 234 -5.34 -8.15 -17.84
N SER A 235 -5.29 -9.45 -17.53
CA SER A 235 -6.16 -10.41 -18.21
C SER A 235 -7.64 -10.04 -18.01
N PRO A 236 -8.52 -10.32 -18.99
CA PRO A 236 -9.94 -10.05 -18.83
C PRO A 236 -10.51 -10.80 -17.62
N LEU A 237 -11.33 -10.11 -16.84
CA LEU A 237 -12.07 -10.72 -15.74
C LEU A 237 -13.07 -11.77 -16.27
N PRO A 238 -13.39 -12.82 -15.48
CA PRO A 238 -14.35 -13.85 -15.88
C PRO A 238 -15.69 -13.29 -16.39
N ALA A 239 -16.21 -13.86 -17.48
CA ALA A 239 -17.41 -13.36 -18.17
C ALA A 239 -18.71 -13.54 -17.35
N ASP A 240 -18.70 -14.40 -16.34
CA ASP A 240 -19.79 -14.57 -15.36
C ASP A 240 -19.92 -13.38 -14.40
N LEU A 241 -18.91 -12.50 -14.31
CA LEU A 241 -19.02 -11.27 -13.53
C LEU A 241 -19.87 -10.20 -14.25
N PRO A 242 -20.76 -9.50 -13.53
CA PRO A 242 -21.57 -8.43 -14.10
C PRO A 242 -20.70 -7.37 -14.81
N PRO A 243 -21.12 -6.86 -15.98
CA PRO A 243 -20.32 -5.89 -16.75
C PRO A 243 -19.90 -4.66 -15.95
N ASN A 244 -20.79 -4.13 -15.10
CA ASN A 244 -20.51 -2.96 -14.26
C ASN A 244 -19.37 -3.22 -13.25
N VAL A 245 -19.21 -4.46 -12.77
CA VAL A 245 -18.14 -4.85 -11.84
C VAL A 245 -16.81 -4.95 -12.58
N ARG A 246 -16.83 -5.57 -13.77
CA ARG A 246 -15.65 -5.67 -14.63
C ARG A 246 -15.14 -4.28 -15.02
N GLU A 247 -16.04 -3.43 -15.50
CA GLU A 247 -15.72 -2.04 -15.87
C GLU A 247 -15.17 -1.25 -14.69
N LEU A 248 -15.73 -1.39 -13.49
CA LEU A 248 -15.23 -0.71 -12.28
C LEU A 248 -13.76 -1.06 -12.00
N ILE A 249 -13.42 -2.36 -12.04
CA ILE A 249 -12.05 -2.82 -11.78
C ILE A 249 -11.12 -2.39 -12.93
N GLU A 250 -11.55 -2.52 -14.18
CA GLU A 250 -10.78 -2.09 -15.35
C GLU A 250 -10.42 -0.60 -15.29
N ILE A 251 -11.36 0.26 -14.88
CA ILE A 251 -11.12 1.70 -14.67
C ILE A 251 -10.00 1.93 -13.65
N THR A 252 -10.00 1.20 -12.52
CA THR A 252 -8.96 1.37 -11.49
C THR A 252 -7.58 0.86 -11.91
N LEU A 253 -7.52 -0.08 -12.87
CA LEU A 253 -6.26 -0.70 -13.32
C LEU A 253 -5.63 -0.02 -14.55
N VAL A 254 -6.18 1.13 -14.98
CA VAL A 254 -5.56 1.97 -16.02
C VAL A 254 -4.20 2.49 -15.55
N LYS A 255 -3.21 2.45 -16.44
CA LYS A 255 -1.82 2.76 -16.12
C LYS A 255 -1.61 4.22 -15.71
N ASN A 256 -2.15 5.16 -16.48
CA ASN A 256 -2.02 6.58 -16.16
C ASN A 256 -2.91 6.92 -14.93
N PRO A 257 -2.33 7.41 -13.81
CA PRO A 257 -3.09 7.76 -12.60
C PRO A 257 -4.16 8.83 -12.83
N GLN A 258 -3.97 9.72 -13.81
CA GLN A 258 -4.94 10.75 -14.15
C GLN A 258 -6.23 10.17 -14.74
N ASN A 259 -6.22 8.95 -15.26
CA ASN A 259 -7.39 8.30 -15.85
C ASN A 259 -8.15 7.40 -14.85
N ARG A 260 -7.71 7.35 -13.58
CA ARG A 260 -8.38 6.61 -12.50
C ARG A 260 -9.23 7.55 -11.65
N TYR A 261 -10.00 6.99 -10.72
CA TYR A 261 -10.58 7.80 -9.64
C TYR A 261 -9.45 8.46 -8.84
N THR A 262 -9.53 9.78 -8.67
CA THR A 262 -8.44 10.56 -8.07
C THR A 262 -8.21 10.22 -6.61
N THR A 263 -9.25 9.80 -5.89
CA THR A 263 -9.18 9.49 -4.45
C THR A 263 -10.04 8.28 -4.11
N GLY A 264 -9.76 7.69 -2.94
CA GLY A 264 -10.55 6.59 -2.36
C GLY A 264 -12.06 6.90 -2.23
N GLY A 265 -12.45 8.16 -2.00
CA GLY A 265 -13.85 8.55 -1.87
C GLY A 265 -14.60 8.44 -3.19
N LEU A 266 -14.02 8.96 -4.28
CA LEU A 266 -14.60 8.82 -5.62
C LEU A 266 -14.70 7.36 -6.06
N PHE A 267 -13.70 6.55 -5.72
CA PHE A 267 -13.76 5.11 -5.93
C PHE A 267 -14.88 4.45 -5.12
N ALA A 268 -15.02 4.79 -3.83
CA ALA A 268 -16.09 4.26 -2.99
C ALA A 268 -17.49 4.63 -3.50
N ASP A 269 -17.68 5.86 -3.99
CA ASP A 269 -18.94 6.28 -4.62
C ASP A 269 -19.23 5.48 -5.90
N ALA A 270 -18.20 5.17 -6.68
CA ALA A 270 -18.33 4.32 -7.85
C ALA A 270 -18.70 2.87 -7.49
N VAL A 271 -18.09 2.32 -6.44
CA VAL A 271 -18.45 0.99 -5.89
C VAL A 271 -19.93 1.00 -5.45
N ALA A 272 -20.37 2.03 -4.73
CA ALA A 272 -21.75 2.18 -4.28
C ALA A 272 -22.74 2.24 -5.47
N ALA A 273 -22.38 2.90 -6.56
CA ALA A 273 -23.18 2.91 -7.79
C ALA A 273 -23.34 1.49 -8.38
N VAL A 274 -22.25 0.73 -8.45
CA VAL A 274 -22.26 -0.66 -8.93
C VAL A 274 -23.08 -1.58 -8.01
N ARG A 275 -22.95 -1.42 -6.68
CA ARG A 275 -23.78 -2.14 -5.70
C ARG A 275 -25.29 -1.89 -5.90
N ALA A 276 -25.65 -0.69 -6.35
CA ALA A 276 -27.01 -0.30 -6.67
C ALA A 276 -27.43 -0.65 -8.12
N GLY A 277 -26.66 -1.47 -8.84
CA GLY A 277 -26.95 -1.92 -10.20
C GLY A 277 -26.68 -0.88 -11.29
N ARG A 278 -26.08 0.26 -10.96
CA ARG A 278 -25.74 1.31 -11.93
C ARG A 278 -24.34 1.08 -12.52
N ARG A 279 -24.11 1.63 -13.71
CA ARG A 279 -22.76 1.70 -14.30
C ARG A 279 -21.86 2.56 -13.41
N PRO A 280 -20.57 2.20 -13.20
CA PRO A 280 -19.65 3.06 -12.47
C PRO A 280 -19.48 4.42 -13.17
N PRO A 281 -19.44 5.54 -12.43
CA PRO A 281 -19.21 6.86 -13.00
C PRO A 281 -17.82 6.93 -13.65
N ARG A 282 -17.70 7.67 -14.75
CA ARG A 282 -16.39 7.85 -15.38
C ARG A 282 -15.50 8.75 -14.51
N PRO A 283 -14.21 8.42 -14.34
CA PRO A 283 -13.27 9.30 -13.65
C PRO A 283 -13.21 10.70 -14.25
N ASN A 284 -12.96 11.71 -13.40
CA ASN A 284 -12.79 13.12 -13.76
C ASN A 284 -13.95 13.77 -14.55
N GLN A 285 -15.14 13.15 -14.60
CA GLN A 285 -16.32 13.88 -15.02
C GLN A 285 -16.79 14.74 -13.86
N ALA A 286 -16.73 16.07 -14.04
CA ALA A 286 -17.36 16.98 -13.11
C ALA A 286 -18.82 16.56 -12.91
N PRO A 287 -19.37 16.61 -11.68
CA PRO A 287 -20.76 16.30 -11.47
C PRO A 287 -21.58 17.19 -12.39
N THR A 288 -22.31 16.58 -13.32
CA THR A 288 -23.36 17.28 -14.05
C THR A 288 -24.41 17.63 -13.01
N ILE A 289 -24.29 18.83 -12.45
CA ILE A 289 -25.44 19.48 -11.82
C ILE A 289 -26.48 19.51 -12.93
N SER A 290 -27.44 18.58 -12.87
CA SER A 290 -28.62 18.64 -13.71
C SER A 290 -29.24 19.99 -13.41
N ARG A 291 -29.02 20.95 -14.31
CA ARG A 291 -29.73 22.22 -14.31
C ARG A 291 -31.18 21.82 -14.48
N ALA A 292 -31.91 21.75 -13.35
CA ALA A 292 -33.35 21.67 -13.38
C ALA A 292 -33.81 22.77 -14.34
N THR A 293 -34.46 22.35 -15.43
CA THR A 293 -35.10 23.26 -16.35
C THR A 293 -35.99 24.19 -15.50
N PRO A 294 -35.83 25.53 -15.60
CA PRO A 294 -36.74 26.42 -14.90
C PRO A 294 -38.15 26.09 -15.41
N ALA A 295 -39.02 25.64 -14.51
CA ALA A 295 -40.43 25.50 -14.82
C ALA A 295 -40.93 26.87 -15.33
N ALA A 296 -41.50 26.87 -16.53
CA ALA A 296 -42.07 28.06 -17.13
C ALA A 296 -43.16 28.62 -16.21
N ILE A 297 -42.97 29.86 -15.74
CA ILE A 297 -43.98 30.62 -15.02
C ILE A 297 -45.04 31.05 -16.05
N PRO A 298 -46.34 30.75 -15.89
CA PRO A 298 -47.37 31.25 -16.79
C PRO A 298 -47.55 32.77 -16.60
N PRO A 299 -47.88 33.53 -17.66
CA PRO A 299 -47.99 34.99 -17.56
C PRO A 299 -49.20 35.39 -16.71
N ALA A 300 -48.95 36.22 -15.69
CA ALA A 300 -49.97 36.87 -14.88
C ALA A 300 -50.49 38.13 -15.58
N THR A 301 -51.81 38.27 -15.51
CA THR A 301 -52.68 39.30 -16.07
C THR A 301 -52.30 40.73 -15.65
N ALA A 302 -52.40 41.66 -16.60
CA ALA A 302 -52.12 43.08 -16.42
C ALA A 302 -53.13 43.79 -15.51
N VAL A 303 -52.65 44.61 -14.57
CA VAL A 303 -53.42 45.70 -13.95
C VAL A 303 -52.53 46.95 -13.83
N ARG A 304 -53.03 48.06 -14.39
CA ARG A 304 -52.43 49.41 -14.37
C ARG A 304 -52.39 49.99 -12.95
N PRO A 305 -51.50 50.96 -12.69
CA PRO A 305 -51.94 52.16 -11.98
C PRO A 305 -51.58 53.46 -12.73
N ALA A 306 -52.39 54.47 -12.41
CA ALA A 306 -52.47 55.78 -13.03
C ALA A 306 -51.33 56.73 -12.64
N VAL A 307 -51.06 57.68 -13.55
CA VAL A 307 -50.10 58.77 -13.43
C VAL A 307 -50.75 59.98 -12.75
N GLY A 308 -50.04 60.62 -11.82
CA GLY A 308 -50.26 61.98 -11.34
C GLY A 308 -48.91 62.65 -11.06
N ALA A 309 -48.59 63.70 -11.81
CA ALA A 309 -47.32 64.45 -11.84
C ALA A 309 -47.39 65.73 -10.96
N PRO A 310 -46.47 66.74 -11.05
CA PRO A 310 -44.99 66.76 -11.10
C PRO A 310 -44.38 67.76 -10.06
N SER A 311 -43.05 67.79 -9.89
CA SER A 311 -42.30 69.07 -9.83
C SER A 311 -40.77 68.89 -9.89
N ARG A 312 -40.15 69.62 -10.82
CA ARG A 312 -38.70 69.86 -10.98
C ARG A 312 -38.28 71.01 -10.06
N VAL A 313 -37.12 70.94 -9.40
CA VAL A 313 -36.07 72.00 -9.35
C VAL A 313 -34.73 71.34 -8.91
N ALA A 314 -33.63 71.70 -9.56
CA ALA A 314 -32.22 71.49 -9.15
C ALA A 314 -31.51 72.87 -9.16
N PRO A 315 -30.22 73.04 -8.80
CA PRO A 315 -29.36 72.50 -7.72
C PRO A 315 -28.84 73.67 -6.82
N PRO A 316 -27.80 73.53 -5.96
CA PRO A 316 -26.41 73.70 -6.43
C PRO A 316 -25.33 72.89 -5.67
N THR A 317 -24.12 73.02 -6.20
CA THR A 317 -22.80 72.46 -5.87
C THR A 317 -22.29 72.75 -4.45
N SER A 318 -21.56 71.80 -3.84
CA SER A 318 -20.52 72.06 -2.82
C SER A 318 -19.59 70.86 -2.58
N ARG A 319 -18.33 71.03 -2.99
CA ARG A 319 -17.08 70.72 -2.28
C ARG A 319 -16.92 69.40 -1.51
N THR A 320 -16.06 68.57 -2.09
CA THR A 320 -15.02 67.69 -1.54
C THR A 320 -14.71 67.83 -0.04
N ARG A 321 -14.85 66.73 0.70
CA ARG A 321 -14.11 66.46 1.94
C ARG A 321 -13.83 64.96 2.05
N GLN A 322 -12.54 64.60 1.96
CA GLN A 322 -12.02 63.27 2.24
C GLN A 322 -12.31 62.86 3.69
N PRO A 323 -12.39 61.55 3.96
CA PRO A 323 -11.80 61.00 5.17
C PRO A 323 -10.76 59.91 4.84
N THR A 324 -9.68 60.03 5.60
CA THR A 324 -8.49 59.20 5.75
C THR A 324 -8.79 57.77 6.20
N GLY A 325 -8.10 56.78 5.65
CA GLY A 325 -8.12 55.39 6.14
C GLY A 325 -7.21 54.42 5.39
N SER A 326 -5.95 54.33 5.85
CA SER A 326 -5.00 53.19 5.73
C SER A 326 -4.96 52.36 4.42
N HIS A 327 -4.01 52.70 3.54
CA HIS A 327 -3.53 51.82 2.48
C HIS A 327 -2.46 50.86 3.04
N ARG A 328 -2.76 49.56 3.08
CA ARG A 328 -1.77 48.50 3.33
C ARG A 328 -1.23 48.02 1.98
N PRO A 329 0.09 48.01 1.72
CA PRO A 329 0.61 47.50 0.45
C PRO A 329 0.45 45.97 0.37
N PRO A 330 0.16 45.40 -0.81
CA PRO A 330 0.13 43.95 -1.02
C PRO A 330 1.55 43.35 -0.95
N PRO A 331 1.72 42.10 -0.50
CA PRO A 331 3.04 41.46 -0.43
C PRO A 331 3.63 41.21 -1.83
N PRO A 332 4.98 41.20 -1.97
CA PRO A 332 5.64 41.07 -3.26
C PRO A 332 5.43 39.67 -3.86
N ARG A 333 5.05 39.63 -5.14
CA ARG A 333 4.95 38.41 -5.94
C ARG A 333 6.36 37.86 -6.17
N ARG A 334 6.63 36.63 -5.72
CA ARG A 334 7.86 35.88 -6.08
C ARG A 334 7.92 35.76 -7.60
N GLY A 335 9.00 36.28 -8.18
CA GLY A 335 9.24 36.27 -9.62
C GLY A 335 9.30 34.85 -10.17
N THR A 336 8.46 34.56 -11.15
CA THR A 336 8.56 33.35 -11.97
C THR A 336 9.64 33.59 -13.03
N PHE A 337 10.69 32.76 -13.04
CA PHE A 337 11.75 32.80 -14.05
C PHE A 337 11.19 32.67 -15.46
N SER A 338 11.71 33.49 -16.38
CA SER A 338 11.27 33.51 -17.77
C SER A 338 11.59 32.18 -18.47
N PRO A 339 10.86 31.82 -19.55
CA PRO A 339 11.10 30.57 -20.28
C PRO A 339 12.55 30.38 -20.73
N GLY A 340 13.26 31.47 -21.04
CA GLY A 340 14.68 31.44 -21.44
C GLY A 340 15.64 31.07 -20.29
N GLN A 341 15.35 31.49 -19.06
CA GLN A 341 16.16 31.13 -17.89
C GLN A 341 15.98 29.65 -17.52
N LYS A 342 14.79 29.09 -17.74
CA LYS A 342 14.55 27.65 -17.54
C LYS A 342 15.32 26.81 -18.55
N ALA A 343 15.37 27.23 -19.82
CA ALA A 343 16.14 26.54 -20.85
C ALA A 343 17.65 26.52 -20.55
N LEU A 344 18.20 27.63 -20.03
CA LEU A 344 19.61 27.72 -19.66
C LEU A 344 19.96 26.81 -18.47
N MET A 345 19.07 26.71 -17.46
CA MET A 345 19.27 25.79 -16.34
C MET A 345 19.20 24.32 -16.77
N TRP A 346 18.31 23.97 -17.70
CA TRP A 346 18.25 22.62 -18.26
C TRP A 346 19.53 22.29 -19.06
N ALA A 347 20.06 23.23 -19.84
CA ALA A 347 21.31 23.03 -20.57
C ALA A 347 22.51 22.82 -19.62
N ALA A 348 22.60 23.60 -18.54
CA ALA A 348 23.63 23.43 -17.52
C ALA A 348 23.53 22.09 -16.78
N ALA A 349 22.31 21.65 -16.45
CA ALA A 349 22.07 20.36 -15.81
C ALA A 349 22.49 19.18 -16.71
N VAL A 350 22.18 19.24 -18.01
CA VAL A 350 22.57 18.20 -18.97
C VAL A 350 24.09 18.13 -19.13
N LEU A 351 24.78 19.28 -19.19
CA LEU A 351 26.25 19.33 -19.24
C LEU A 351 26.90 18.75 -17.97
N GLY A 352 26.33 19.04 -16.80
CA GLY A 352 26.80 18.47 -15.53
C GLY A 352 26.68 16.94 -15.50
N ILE A 353 25.54 16.41 -15.95
CA ILE A 353 25.32 14.95 -16.05
C ILE A 353 26.31 14.31 -17.01
N PHE A 354 26.57 14.95 -18.16
CA PHE A 354 27.50 14.42 -19.15
C PHE A 354 28.94 14.34 -18.61
N ALA A 355 29.37 15.35 -17.84
CA ALA A 355 30.68 15.35 -17.18
C ALA A 355 30.82 14.22 -16.15
N ILE A 356 29.76 13.94 -15.38
CA ILE A 356 29.74 12.85 -14.40
C ILE A 356 29.83 11.48 -15.08
N ILE A 357 29.11 11.29 -16.20
CA ILE A 357 29.15 10.04 -16.98
C ILE A 357 30.57 9.79 -17.53
N ILE A 358 31.22 10.83 -18.05
CA ILE A 358 32.60 10.72 -18.57
C ILE A 358 33.57 10.35 -17.43
N ALA A 359 33.45 10.99 -16.27
CA ALA A 359 34.28 10.68 -15.11
C ALA A 359 34.09 9.22 -14.62
N ALA A 360 32.85 8.74 -14.60
CA ALA A 360 32.53 7.36 -14.23
C ALA A 360 33.12 6.35 -15.23
N LEU A 361 33.05 6.63 -16.54
CA LEU A 361 33.64 5.77 -17.58
C LEU A 361 35.17 5.68 -17.48
N ILE A 362 35.85 6.78 -17.12
CA ILE A 362 37.30 6.80 -16.91
C ILE A 362 37.68 5.95 -15.69
N LEU A 363 36.94 6.06 -14.59
CA LEU A 363 37.19 5.28 -13.37
C LEU A 363 36.95 3.78 -13.57
N LEU A 364 35.91 3.40 -14.33
CA LEU A 364 35.63 2.00 -14.64
C LEU A 364 36.74 1.37 -15.46
N ARG A 365 37.26 2.06 -16.49
CA ARG A 365 38.40 1.56 -17.28
C ARG A 365 39.69 1.45 -16.48
N ALA A 366 39.92 2.35 -15.53
CA ALA A 366 41.09 2.27 -14.65
C ALA A 366 41.03 1.06 -13.69
N SER A 367 39.83 0.57 -13.37
CA SER A 367 39.63 -0.57 -12.48
C SER A 367 39.86 -1.93 -13.15
N GLU A 368 39.53 -2.07 -14.45
CA GLU A 368 39.74 -3.32 -15.20
C GLU A 368 41.23 -3.65 -15.36
N GLN A 369 42.09 -2.64 -15.47
CA GLN A 369 43.53 -2.84 -15.71
C GLN A 369 44.29 -3.40 -14.50
N LYS A 370 43.68 -3.44 -13.31
CA LYS A 370 44.33 -3.89 -12.07
C LYS A 370 44.13 -5.39 -11.77
N ASN A 371 43.24 -6.08 -12.47
CA ASN A 371 42.86 -7.47 -12.16
C ASN A 371 43.57 -8.55 -12.98
N ASP A 372 44.37 -8.21 -13.98
CA ASP A 372 45.14 -9.20 -14.75
C ASP A 372 46.56 -9.36 -14.18
N SER A 373 46.71 -10.27 -13.22
CA SER A 373 48.00 -10.91 -12.88
C SER A 373 47.76 -12.39 -12.52
N PRO A 374 48.39 -13.35 -13.21
CA PRO A 374 48.06 -14.77 -13.06
C PRO A 374 48.78 -15.44 -11.88
N THR A 375 48.06 -16.34 -11.19
CA THR A 375 48.56 -17.17 -10.07
C THR A 375 48.93 -18.57 -10.56
N THR A 376 50.13 -19.04 -10.19
CA THR A 376 50.70 -20.38 -10.42
C THR A 376 50.04 -21.47 -9.53
N PRO A 377 49.74 -22.69 -10.02
CA PRO A 377 49.19 -23.76 -9.17
C PRO A 377 50.27 -24.65 -8.53
N ALA A 378 50.01 -25.10 -7.30
CA ALA A 378 50.87 -25.98 -6.50
C ALA A 378 50.47 -27.47 -6.57
N THR A 379 51.49 -28.31 -6.44
CA THR A 379 51.64 -29.75 -6.69
C THR A 379 51.03 -30.69 -5.62
N VAL A 380 50.62 -31.90 -6.03
CA VAL A 380 50.27 -33.07 -5.19
C VAL A 380 51.30 -34.21 -5.43
N PRO A 381 51.60 -35.06 -4.43
CA PRO A 381 51.80 -36.51 -4.68
C PRO A 381 51.20 -37.39 -3.54
N SER A 382 50.93 -38.70 -3.60
CA SER A 382 51.14 -39.79 -4.57
C SER A 382 50.45 -41.09 -4.06
N SER A 383 50.22 -42.05 -4.99
CA SER A 383 50.24 -43.55 -4.88
C SER A 383 49.31 -44.28 -3.87
N GLU A 384 48.70 -45.44 -4.11
CA GLU A 384 48.92 -46.53 -5.09
C GLU A 384 47.72 -47.52 -5.03
N ALA A 385 47.36 -48.13 -6.15
CA ALA A 385 46.58 -49.38 -6.30
C ALA A 385 47.49 -50.37 -7.10
N PRO A 386 47.21 -51.67 -7.37
CA PRO A 386 45.89 -52.33 -7.45
C PRO A 386 45.86 -53.86 -7.13
N SER A 387 44.68 -54.50 -7.22
CA SER A 387 44.49 -55.72 -8.05
C SER A 387 43.04 -56.23 -8.00
N SER A 388 42.57 -56.66 -9.16
CA SER A 388 41.32 -57.36 -9.51
C SER A 388 41.77 -58.66 -10.25
N PRO A 389 40.92 -59.51 -10.87
CA PRO A 389 39.45 -59.71 -10.84
C PRO A 389 39.05 -61.21 -10.76
N ALA A 390 37.75 -61.53 -10.68
CA ALA A 390 37.19 -62.73 -11.36
C ALA A 390 35.66 -62.71 -11.44
N SER A 391 35.16 -62.87 -12.68
CA SER A 391 33.78 -62.95 -13.13
C SER A 391 33.10 -64.30 -12.87
N ALA A 392 31.76 -64.33 -12.73
CA ALA A 392 30.86 -65.22 -13.48
C ALA A 392 29.37 -64.93 -13.18
N SER A 393 28.59 -64.77 -14.25
CA SER A 393 27.11 -64.78 -14.33
C SER A 393 26.64 -66.24 -14.67
N PRO A 394 25.36 -66.60 -14.95
CA PRO A 394 24.06 -65.89 -14.88
C PRO A 394 22.84 -66.74 -14.36
N GLY A 395 21.72 -66.05 -14.04
CA GLY A 395 20.34 -66.42 -14.43
C GLY A 395 19.57 -67.56 -13.73
N ALA A 396 18.40 -67.23 -13.14
CA ALA A 396 17.06 -67.60 -13.64
C ALA A 396 15.98 -67.77 -12.54
N LEU A 397 14.74 -67.44 -12.92
CA LEU A 397 13.41 -67.86 -12.40
C LEU A 397 12.72 -67.02 -11.30
N ALA A 398 11.59 -66.43 -11.70
CA ALA A 398 10.42 -66.06 -10.88
C ALA A 398 9.34 -67.17 -11.03
N PRO A 399 8.12 -67.11 -10.44
CA PRO A 399 7.57 -66.31 -9.33
C PRO A 399 6.79 -67.16 -8.26
N ALA A 400 6.23 -66.46 -7.25
CA ALA A 400 4.96 -66.73 -6.54
C ALA A 400 4.98 -67.11 -5.04
N ASN A 401 4.21 -66.29 -4.29
CA ASN A 401 3.47 -66.49 -3.04
C ASN A 401 4.23 -66.76 -1.73
N ILE A 402 3.98 -65.88 -0.73
CA ILE A 402 3.27 -66.22 0.53
C ILE A 402 2.90 -64.93 1.28
N VAL A 403 1.64 -64.89 1.71
CA VAL A 403 1.01 -63.93 2.62
C VAL A 403 1.10 -64.48 4.05
N ALA A 404 1.56 -63.69 5.02
CA ALA A 404 1.35 -63.88 6.47
C ALA A 404 1.63 -62.54 7.18
N LEU A 405 0.61 -61.78 7.61
CA LEU A 405 -0.06 -61.81 8.92
C LEU A 405 0.76 -61.21 10.09
N LEU A 406 0.19 -60.12 10.65
CA LEU A 406 0.48 -59.47 11.94
C LEU A 406 0.25 -60.44 13.13
N PRO A 407 0.57 -60.05 14.38
CA PRO A 407 -0.48 -59.37 15.15
C PRO A 407 -0.02 -58.17 15.99
N VAL A 408 -0.96 -57.23 16.06
CA VAL A 408 -1.15 -56.18 17.08
C VAL A 408 -1.50 -56.84 18.41
N ALA A 409 -1.01 -56.29 19.52
CA ALA A 409 -1.48 -56.61 20.87
C ALA A 409 -2.41 -55.48 21.37
N GLU A 410 -3.62 -55.86 21.78
CA GLU A 410 -4.61 -55.04 22.49
C GLU A 410 -5.03 -55.79 23.79
N PRO A 411 -5.75 -55.14 24.73
CA PRO A 411 -5.73 -55.42 26.17
C PRO A 411 -6.73 -56.49 26.63
N ASP A 412 -6.56 -56.96 27.86
CA ASP A 412 -7.44 -57.91 28.54
C ASP A 412 -8.33 -57.21 29.61
N PRO A 413 -9.60 -57.64 29.83
CA PRO A 413 -10.55 -57.00 30.74
C PRO A 413 -10.74 -57.80 32.06
N SER A 414 -11.46 -57.21 33.02
CA SER A 414 -12.03 -57.94 34.16
C SER A 414 -13.36 -57.32 34.62
N PRO A 415 -14.26 -58.11 35.25
CA PRO A 415 -15.70 -58.03 35.02
C PRO A 415 -16.52 -57.42 36.17
N GLY A 416 -17.81 -57.20 35.90
CA GLY A 416 -18.69 -56.28 36.62
C GLY A 416 -19.48 -56.84 37.81
N MET A 417 -20.39 -56.01 38.35
CA MET A 417 -21.52 -56.45 39.16
C MET A 417 -22.65 -55.42 39.17
N LYS A 418 -23.90 -55.91 39.04
CA LYS A 418 -25.16 -55.17 39.16
C LYS A 418 -25.74 -55.31 40.58
N SER A 419 -26.32 -54.21 41.07
CA SER A 419 -27.55 -54.06 41.88
C SER A 419 -27.61 -54.69 43.29
N PRO A 420 -28.45 -54.12 44.17
CA PRO A 420 -29.90 -54.39 44.18
C PRO A 420 -30.78 -53.21 43.77
#